data_AF-A0A522VS78-F1
#
_entry.id   AF-A0A522VS78-F1
#
_cell.length_a   1.000
_cell.length_b   1.000
_cell.length_c   1.000
_cell.angle_alpha   90.00
_cell.angle_beta   90.00
_cell.angle_gamma   90.00
#
_symmetry.space_group_name_H-M   'P 1'
#
loop_
_entity.id
_entity.type
_entity.pdbx_description
1 polymer ?
#
loop_
_entity_poly.entity_id
_entity_poly.type
_entity_poly.pdbx_seq_one_letter_code
_entity_poly.pdbx_strand_id
1 'polypeptide(L)'
;MTKRTGVFVCHCGNNIAATVDVVKVAREMGKEEGVVYAKDYVYMCSDPGQSTMARAIKENKLDGVVVSCCSPNLHEKTFRDVTEEGGGLNSFRCEIANIREQCAWVHSDKPKATEKALKITKAAVRRVQHNQSLTPIGVPVTKKVLVIGAGIAGIQASLDLANAGFEVILVEKNPTVGGHMIQLSETFPTLDCSQCILSPKMVEISKHK
;
A
#
# COMPACT_ATOMS: atom_id res chain seq x y z
N MET A 1 -16.22 -22.76 16.29
CA MET A 1 -15.48 -23.51 15.26
C MET A 1 -14.20 -22.77 14.96
N THR A 2 -13.07 -23.47 14.89
CA THR A 2 -11.79 -22.92 14.46
C THR A 2 -11.87 -22.56 12.99
N LYS A 3 -11.59 -21.30 12.64
CA LYS A 3 -11.65 -20.79 11.26
C LYS A 3 -10.54 -21.42 10.41
N ARG A 4 -10.83 -21.67 9.13
CA ARG A 4 -9.92 -22.24 8.14
C ARG A 4 -9.00 -21.17 7.56
N THR A 5 -7.77 -21.08 8.04
CA THR A 5 -6.80 -20.08 7.62
C THR A 5 -5.88 -20.62 6.52
N GLY A 6 -5.63 -19.82 5.48
CA GLY A 6 -4.54 -20.04 4.52
C GLY A 6 -3.34 -19.14 4.81
N VAL A 7 -2.14 -19.68 4.79
CA VAL A 7 -0.89 -18.93 5.00
C VAL A 7 -0.06 -18.91 3.72
N PHE A 8 0.29 -17.72 3.26
CA PHE A 8 1.08 -17.52 2.05
C PHE A 8 2.40 -16.83 2.40
N VAL A 9 3.54 -17.44 2.12
CA VAL A 9 4.86 -16.92 2.50
C VAL A 9 5.62 -16.43 1.27
N CYS A 10 5.91 -15.13 1.22
CA CYS A 10 6.59 -14.52 0.09
C CYS A 10 8.12 -14.62 0.24
N HIS A 11 8.82 -14.93 -0.86
CA HIS A 11 10.28 -14.86 -0.90
C HIS A 11 10.77 -13.42 -1.17
N CYS A 12 9.96 -12.65 -1.90
CA CYS A 12 10.29 -11.31 -2.39
C CYS A 12 11.61 -11.31 -3.18
N GLY A 13 11.79 -12.31 -4.05
CA GLY A 13 13.08 -12.63 -4.65
C GLY A 13 14.07 -13.03 -3.56
N ASN A 14 15.14 -12.25 -3.39
CA ASN A 14 16.10 -12.45 -2.31
C ASN A 14 15.86 -11.56 -1.08
N ASN A 15 14.90 -10.63 -1.11
CA ASN A 15 14.72 -9.67 -0.02
C ASN A 15 14.27 -10.33 1.30
N ILE A 16 13.52 -11.44 1.22
CA ILE A 16 13.12 -12.22 2.40
C ILE A 16 13.91 -13.54 2.43
N ALA A 17 13.94 -14.27 1.31
CA ALA A 17 14.51 -15.62 1.26
C ALA A 17 16.03 -15.70 1.56
N ALA A 18 16.78 -14.60 1.36
CA ALA A 18 18.20 -14.57 1.74
C ALA A 18 18.37 -14.75 3.26
N THR A 19 17.58 -14.02 4.06
CA THR A 19 17.72 -13.92 5.51
C THR A 19 16.71 -14.79 6.27
N VAL A 20 15.61 -15.21 5.66
CA VAL A 20 14.55 -16.02 6.29
C VAL A 20 14.37 -17.31 5.51
N ASP A 21 14.35 -18.45 6.20
CA ASP A 21 13.99 -19.73 5.58
C ASP A 21 12.45 -19.80 5.39
N VAL A 22 12.00 -19.23 4.28
CA VAL A 22 10.59 -19.10 3.92
C VAL A 22 9.88 -20.44 3.71
N VAL A 23 10.60 -21.45 3.23
CA VAL A 23 10.06 -22.82 3.06
C VAL A 23 9.79 -23.43 4.43
N LYS A 24 10.73 -23.27 5.38
CA LYS A 24 10.50 -23.67 6.77
C LYS A 24 9.33 -22.91 7.40
N VAL A 25 9.22 -21.60 7.17
CA VAL A 25 8.07 -20.82 7.68
C VAL A 25 6.75 -21.37 7.15
N ALA A 26 6.62 -21.62 5.85
CA ALA A 26 5.41 -22.19 5.27
C ALA A 26 5.10 -23.59 5.84
N ARG A 27 6.10 -24.47 5.94
CA ARG A 27 5.95 -25.82 6.47
C ARG A 27 5.50 -25.85 7.93
N GLU A 28 6.12 -25.04 8.79
CA GLU A 28 5.74 -25.02 10.21
C GLU A 28 4.37 -24.36 10.43
N MET A 29 4.03 -23.33 9.66
CA MET A 29 2.70 -22.73 9.71
C MET A 29 1.60 -23.69 9.25
N GLY A 30 1.89 -24.59 8.30
CA GLY A 30 0.96 -25.65 7.91
C GLY A 30 0.60 -26.64 9.03
N LYS A 31 1.33 -26.65 10.15
CA LYS A 31 1.04 -27.48 11.33
C LYS A 31 0.30 -26.70 12.43
N GLU A 32 0.16 -25.38 12.29
CA GLU A 32 -0.51 -24.56 13.30
C GLU A 32 -2.01 -24.79 13.32
N GLU A 33 -2.59 -24.79 14.52
CA GLU A 33 -4.02 -24.98 14.70
C GLU A 33 -4.83 -23.94 13.90
N GLY A 34 -5.76 -24.43 13.09
CA GLY A 34 -6.64 -23.63 12.21
C GLY A 34 -6.04 -23.30 10.85
N VAL A 35 -4.75 -23.59 10.60
CA VAL A 35 -4.17 -23.47 9.26
C VAL A 35 -4.48 -24.73 8.45
N VAL A 36 -5.17 -24.58 7.32
CA VAL A 36 -5.55 -25.71 6.45
C VAL A 36 -4.81 -25.71 5.12
N TYR A 37 -4.12 -24.61 4.80
CA TYR A 37 -3.32 -24.45 3.60
C TYR A 37 -2.13 -23.56 3.93
N ALA A 38 -0.92 -23.98 3.57
CA ALA A 38 0.27 -23.14 3.68
C ALA A 38 1.17 -23.34 2.47
N LYS A 39 1.60 -22.24 1.84
CA LYS A 39 2.47 -22.30 0.66
C LYS A 39 3.39 -21.10 0.57
N ASP A 40 4.62 -21.33 0.15
CA ASP A 40 5.56 -20.27 -0.22
C ASP A 40 5.54 -20.01 -1.73
N TYR A 41 5.81 -18.77 -2.12
CA TYR A 41 5.94 -18.37 -3.52
C TYR A 41 6.89 -17.18 -3.68
N VAL A 42 7.51 -17.07 -4.86
CA VAL A 42 8.59 -16.11 -5.10
C VAL A 42 8.12 -14.66 -4.93
N TYR A 43 7.00 -14.31 -5.56
CA TYR A 43 6.40 -12.97 -5.49
C TYR A 43 4.89 -13.08 -5.26
N MET A 44 4.45 -13.01 -4.01
CA MET A 44 3.01 -13.13 -3.70
C MET A 44 2.17 -12.01 -4.31
N CYS A 45 2.73 -10.81 -4.50
CA CYS A 45 2.02 -9.67 -5.08
C CYS A 45 1.98 -9.67 -6.62
N SER A 46 2.66 -10.60 -7.31
CA SER A 46 2.55 -10.71 -8.77
C SER A 46 1.28 -11.46 -9.18
N ASP A 47 0.84 -11.30 -10.43
CA ASP A 47 -0.40 -11.93 -10.93
C ASP A 47 -0.45 -13.45 -10.67
N PRO A 48 0.63 -14.24 -10.87
CA PRO A 48 0.62 -15.66 -10.51
C PRO A 48 0.46 -15.92 -9.01
N GLY A 49 1.06 -15.08 -8.16
CA GLY A 49 0.94 -15.16 -6.71
C GLY A 49 -0.49 -14.86 -6.24
N GLN A 50 -1.07 -13.78 -6.75
CA GLN A 50 -2.45 -13.38 -6.49
C GLN A 50 -3.44 -14.44 -6.98
N SER A 51 -3.26 -14.95 -8.20
CA SER A 51 -4.11 -16.00 -8.78
C SER A 51 -4.05 -17.31 -7.96
N THR A 52 -2.86 -17.68 -7.49
CA THR A 52 -2.68 -18.85 -6.62
C THR A 52 -3.42 -18.67 -5.30
N MET A 53 -3.34 -17.47 -4.70
CA MET A 53 -4.05 -17.14 -3.47
C MET A 53 -5.57 -17.19 -3.66
N ALA A 54 -6.10 -16.52 -4.69
CA ALA A 54 -7.52 -16.51 -5.02
C ALA A 54 -8.08 -17.93 -5.23
N ARG A 55 -7.35 -18.76 -5.98
CA ARG A 55 -7.72 -20.17 -6.19
C ARG A 55 -7.70 -20.97 -4.88
N ALA A 56 -6.65 -20.81 -4.07
CA ALA A 56 -6.53 -21.51 -2.80
C ALA A 56 -7.64 -21.13 -1.81
N ILE A 57 -8.10 -19.86 -1.80
CA ILE A 57 -9.27 -19.42 -1.01
C ILE A 57 -10.50 -20.24 -1.35
N LYS A 58 -10.79 -20.39 -2.65
CA LYS A 58 -11.97 -21.11 -3.16
C LYS A 58 -11.85 -22.62 -2.94
N GLU A 59 -10.76 -23.23 -3.39
CA GLU A 59 -10.54 -24.68 -3.35
C GLU A 59 -10.53 -25.23 -1.92
N ASN A 60 -9.90 -24.49 -1.00
CA ASN A 60 -9.75 -24.92 0.39
C ASN A 60 -10.85 -24.37 1.31
N LYS A 61 -11.81 -23.61 0.78
CA LYS A 61 -12.90 -22.97 1.52
C LYS A 61 -12.35 -22.21 2.75
N LEU A 62 -11.47 -21.25 2.49
CA LEU A 62 -10.80 -20.49 3.54
C LEU A 62 -11.73 -19.45 4.17
N ASP A 63 -11.67 -19.30 5.49
CA ASP A 63 -12.38 -18.29 6.30
C ASP A 63 -11.51 -17.06 6.63
N GLY A 64 -10.21 -17.16 6.33
CA GLY A 64 -9.20 -16.14 6.60
C GLY A 64 -7.90 -16.43 5.88
N VAL A 65 -7.13 -15.39 5.57
CA VAL A 65 -5.82 -15.50 4.93
C VAL A 65 -4.78 -14.68 5.67
N VAL A 66 -3.56 -15.22 5.73
CA VAL A 66 -2.38 -14.52 6.22
C VAL A 66 -1.34 -14.50 5.12
N VAL A 67 -0.87 -13.31 4.76
CA VAL A 67 0.25 -13.16 3.82
C VAL A 67 1.48 -12.71 4.59
N SER A 68 2.49 -13.59 4.68
CA SER A 68 3.78 -13.30 5.30
C SER A 68 4.73 -12.72 4.26
N CYS A 69 4.86 -11.39 4.25
CA CYS A 69 5.55 -10.67 3.20
C CYS A 69 6.12 -9.31 3.70
N CYS A 70 5.93 -8.26 2.90
CA CYS A 70 6.24 -6.86 3.20
C CYS A 70 5.21 -6.19 4.11
N SER A 71 5.45 -4.91 4.39
CA SER A 71 4.59 -4.04 5.17
C SER A 71 3.14 -3.94 4.65
N PRO A 72 2.14 -3.90 5.56
CA PRO A 72 0.75 -3.58 5.19
C PRO A 72 0.60 -2.19 4.55
N ASN A 73 1.47 -1.22 4.88
CA ASN A 73 1.45 0.11 4.25
C ASN A 73 1.72 0.06 2.73
N LEU A 74 2.27 -1.05 2.22
CA LEU A 74 2.57 -1.23 0.81
C LEU A 74 1.51 -2.06 0.07
N HIS A 75 1.18 -3.25 0.58
CA HIS A 75 0.35 -4.22 -0.15
C HIS A 75 -0.89 -4.70 0.60
N GLU A 76 -1.31 -4.04 1.69
CA GLU A 76 -2.58 -4.38 2.35
C GLU A 76 -3.77 -4.28 1.39
N LYS A 77 -3.91 -3.15 0.69
CA LYS A 77 -4.98 -3.00 -0.31
C LYS A 77 -4.90 -4.10 -1.37
N THR A 78 -3.71 -4.36 -1.92
CA THR A 78 -3.50 -5.40 -2.94
C THR A 78 -4.03 -6.77 -2.48
N PHE A 79 -3.63 -7.24 -1.30
CA PHE A 79 -4.06 -8.56 -0.85
C PHE A 79 -5.52 -8.59 -0.38
N ARG A 80 -6.04 -7.47 0.14
CA ARG A 80 -7.47 -7.33 0.45
C ARG A 80 -8.33 -7.45 -0.80
N ASP A 81 -7.96 -6.75 -1.88
CA ASP A 81 -8.66 -6.80 -3.17
C ASP A 81 -8.63 -8.23 -3.73
N VAL A 82 -7.49 -8.94 -3.68
CA VAL A 82 -7.40 -10.35 -4.12
C VAL A 82 -8.27 -11.27 -3.27
N THR A 83 -8.32 -11.03 -1.97
CA THR A 83 -9.14 -11.84 -1.04
C THR A 83 -10.62 -11.70 -1.36
N GLU A 84 -11.07 -10.47 -1.62
CA GLU A 84 -12.46 -10.12 -1.88
C GLU A 84 -12.87 -10.42 -3.33
N GLU A 85 -12.25 -9.78 -4.30
CA GLU A 85 -12.60 -9.89 -5.72
C GLU A 85 -12.18 -11.25 -6.31
N GLY A 86 -10.97 -11.69 -6.00
CA GLY A 86 -10.42 -12.94 -6.53
C GLY A 86 -10.92 -14.17 -5.78
N GLY A 87 -10.95 -14.10 -4.44
CA GLY A 87 -11.24 -15.21 -3.54
C GLY A 87 -12.71 -15.33 -3.12
N GLY A 88 -13.50 -14.25 -3.17
CA GLY A 88 -14.86 -14.23 -2.64
C GLY A 88 -14.93 -14.23 -1.11
N LEU A 89 -13.84 -13.85 -0.43
CA LEU A 89 -13.72 -13.77 1.02
C LEU A 89 -13.62 -12.29 1.44
N ASN A 90 -14.34 -11.88 2.48
CA ASN A 90 -14.34 -10.48 2.93
C ASN A 90 -12.91 -9.95 3.18
N SER A 91 -12.60 -8.76 2.66
CA SER A 91 -11.25 -8.16 2.72
C SER A 91 -10.68 -8.02 4.13
N PHE A 92 -11.52 -7.83 5.15
CA PHE A 92 -11.09 -7.75 6.56
C PHE A 92 -10.74 -9.11 7.17
N ARG A 93 -10.86 -10.20 6.41
CA ARG A 93 -10.35 -11.54 6.73
C ARG A 93 -8.95 -11.79 6.15
N CYS A 94 -8.28 -10.75 5.65
CA CYS A 94 -6.89 -10.79 5.23
C CYS A 94 -6.01 -10.07 6.25
N GLU A 95 -4.98 -10.76 6.74
CA GLU A 95 -3.95 -10.19 7.62
C GLU A 95 -2.57 -10.28 6.96
N ILE A 96 -1.71 -9.29 7.22
CA ILE A 96 -0.33 -9.28 6.74
C ILE A 96 0.61 -9.49 7.93
N ALA A 97 1.49 -10.48 7.78
CA ALA A 97 2.64 -10.68 8.65
C ALA A 97 3.88 -10.04 7.99
N ASN A 98 4.31 -8.89 8.51
CA ASN A 98 5.48 -8.20 7.97
C ASN A 98 6.77 -8.93 8.40
N ILE A 99 7.34 -9.72 7.48
CA ILE A 99 8.60 -10.44 7.67
C ILE A 99 9.73 -9.88 6.78
N ARG A 100 9.51 -8.77 6.07
CA ARG A 100 10.54 -8.06 5.29
C ARG A 100 11.14 -6.91 6.09
N GLU A 101 10.43 -5.79 6.20
CA GLU A 101 10.93 -4.58 6.88
C GLU A 101 11.12 -4.82 8.38
N GLN A 102 10.27 -5.64 9.01
CA GLN A 102 10.35 -5.92 10.45
C GLN A 102 11.16 -7.18 10.79
N CYS A 103 11.67 -7.89 9.78
CA CYS A 103 12.46 -9.10 9.98
C CYS A 103 13.62 -9.21 8.98
N ALA A 104 13.43 -9.68 7.76
CA ALA A 104 14.54 -10.02 6.86
C ALA A 104 15.55 -8.88 6.59
N TRP A 105 15.10 -7.63 6.50
CA TRP A 105 16.00 -6.48 6.24
C TRP A 105 16.77 -5.99 7.47
N VAL A 106 16.33 -6.35 8.67
CA VAL A 106 16.90 -5.82 9.93
C VAL A 106 17.60 -6.89 10.78
N HIS A 107 17.76 -8.10 10.24
CA HIS A 107 18.55 -9.18 10.87
C HIS A 107 19.57 -9.70 9.87
N SER A 108 20.70 -10.19 10.38
CA SER A 108 21.74 -10.87 9.59
C SER A 108 21.83 -12.37 9.89
N ASP A 109 21.41 -12.77 11.09
CA ASP A 109 21.38 -14.16 11.55
C ASP A 109 20.12 -14.87 11.03
N LYS A 110 20.29 -15.73 10.02
CA LYS A 110 19.19 -16.43 9.34
C LYS A 110 18.36 -17.34 10.26
N PRO A 111 18.95 -18.18 11.12
CA PRO A 111 18.21 -18.93 12.14
C PRO A 111 17.33 -18.03 13.03
N LYS A 112 17.87 -16.94 13.58
CA LYS A 112 17.09 -16.03 14.44
C LYS A 112 16.01 -15.27 13.68
N ALA A 113 16.30 -14.81 12.47
CA ALA A 113 15.33 -14.15 11.61
C ALA A 113 14.18 -15.11 11.26
N THR A 114 14.48 -16.38 10.99
CA THR A 114 13.46 -17.40 10.72
C THR A 114 12.58 -17.66 11.94
N GLU A 115 13.16 -17.75 13.14
CA GLU A 115 12.41 -17.89 14.39
C GLU A 115 11.48 -16.69 14.63
N LYS A 116 11.97 -15.47 14.38
CA LYS A 116 11.16 -14.25 14.48
C LYS A 116 10.02 -14.25 13.46
N ALA A 117 10.30 -14.61 12.21
CA ALA A 117 9.29 -14.69 11.16
C ALA A 117 8.16 -15.67 11.52
N LEU A 118 8.49 -16.85 12.07
CA LEU A 118 7.51 -17.80 12.59
C LEU A 118 6.61 -17.18 13.66
N LYS A 119 7.19 -16.45 14.62
CA LYS A 119 6.42 -15.78 15.69
C LYS A 119 5.49 -14.70 15.14
N ILE A 120 5.96 -13.88 14.21
CA ILE A 120 5.15 -12.83 13.55
C ILE A 120 3.99 -13.47 12.78
N THR A 121 4.28 -14.48 11.95
CA THR A 121 3.24 -15.17 11.17
C THR A 121 2.23 -15.88 12.07
N LYS A 122 2.68 -16.55 13.14
CA LYS A 122 1.80 -17.20 14.11
C LYS A 122 0.87 -16.20 14.81
N ALA A 123 1.38 -15.02 15.18
CA ALA A 123 0.57 -13.95 15.75
C ALA A 123 -0.51 -13.48 14.77
N ALA A 124 -0.16 -13.30 13.49
CA ALA A 124 -1.13 -12.94 12.45
C ALA A 124 -2.19 -14.04 12.21
N VAL A 125 -1.80 -15.32 12.24
CA VAL A 125 -2.73 -16.45 12.17
C VAL A 125 -3.72 -16.42 13.34
N ARG A 126 -3.24 -16.20 14.56
CA ARG A 126 -4.14 -16.09 15.74
C ARG A 126 -5.05 -14.87 15.62
N ARG A 127 -4.57 -13.74 15.11
CA ARG A 127 -5.38 -12.54 14.88
C ARG A 127 -6.50 -12.79 13.86
N VAL A 128 -6.19 -13.34 12.68
CA VAL A 128 -7.21 -13.55 11.63
C VAL A 128 -8.32 -14.51 12.05
N GLN A 129 -8.03 -15.44 12.97
CA GLN A 129 -9.04 -16.32 13.57
C GLN A 129 -10.11 -15.54 14.35
N HIS A 130 -9.79 -14.35 14.88
CA HIS A 130 -10.73 -13.48 15.56
C HIS A 130 -11.34 -12.38 14.67
N ASN A 131 -10.77 -12.12 13.49
CA ASN A 131 -11.29 -11.09 12.58
C ASN A 131 -12.75 -11.34 12.20
N GLN A 132 -13.52 -10.28 12.16
CA GLN A 132 -14.91 -10.29 11.71
C GLN A 132 -14.99 -9.79 10.28
N SER A 133 -16.07 -10.16 9.59
CA SER A 133 -16.33 -9.60 8.26
C SER A 133 -16.88 -8.19 8.45
N LEU A 134 -16.26 -7.19 7.83
CA LEU A 134 -16.67 -5.80 7.94
C LEU A 134 -17.04 -5.26 6.56
N THR A 135 -17.88 -4.22 6.55
CA THR A 135 -18.25 -3.50 5.34
C THR A 135 -17.60 -2.12 5.36
N PRO A 136 -16.90 -1.68 4.29
CA PRO A 136 -16.39 -0.33 4.19
C PRO A 136 -17.52 0.70 4.36
N ILE A 137 -17.24 1.78 5.08
CA ILE A 137 -18.20 2.87 5.26
C ILE A 137 -18.06 3.81 4.06
N GLY A 138 -19.13 3.95 3.29
CA GLY A 138 -19.22 4.98 2.26
C GLY A 138 -19.44 6.34 2.93
N VAL A 139 -18.57 7.31 2.62
CA VAL A 139 -18.69 8.69 3.10
C VAL A 139 -18.89 9.63 1.91
N PRO A 140 -19.80 10.61 1.99
CA PRO A 140 -19.99 11.57 0.92
C PRO A 140 -18.73 12.44 0.77
N VAL A 141 -18.32 12.69 -0.47
CA VAL A 141 -17.17 13.55 -0.80
C VAL A 141 -17.69 14.89 -1.28
N THR A 142 -17.38 15.96 -0.56
CA THR A 142 -17.65 17.33 -1.01
C THR A 142 -16.79 17.64 -2.23
N LYS A 143 -17.41 18.09 -3.33
CA LYS A 143 -16.73 18.42 -4.59
C LYS A 143 -16.01 19.78 -4.54
N LYS A 144 -15.17 19.96 -3.52
CA LYS A 144 -14.37 21.16 -3.29
C LYS A 144 -12.97 20.73 -2.86
N VAL A 145 -11.95 21.37 -3.41
CA VAL A 145 -10.54 21.07 -3.12
C VAL A 145 -9.90 22.26 -2.41
N LEU A 146 -9.06 21.97 -1.41
CA LEU A 146 -8.19 22.94 -0.76
C LEU A 146 -6.75 22.68 -1.17
N VAL A 147 -6.09 23.68 -1.73
CA VAL A 147 -4.67 23.66 -2.06
C VAL A 147 -3.95 24.62 -1.12
N ILE A 148 -2.91 24.13 -0.44
CA ILE A 148 -2.14 24.91 0.54
C ILE A 148 -0.74 25.14 -0.02
N GLY A 149 -0.40 26.42 -0.23
CA GLY A 149 0.84 26.89 -0.83
C GLY A 149 0.68 27.18 -2.32
N ALA A 150 0.81 28.45 -2.70
CA ALA A 150 0.68 28.94 -4.07
C ALA A 150 2.05 29.12 -4.77
N GLY A 151 2.95 28.15 -4.58
CA GLY A 151 4.11 27.98 -5.49
C GLY A 151 3.69 27.37 -6.82
N ILE A 152 4.64 27.14 -7.73
CA ILE A 152 4.36 26.55 -9.06
C ILE A 152 3.53 25.26 -9.00
N ALA A 153 3.80 24.38 -8.02
CA ALA A 153 3.06 23.14 -7.85
C ALA A 153 1.59 23.37 -7.44
N GLY A 154 1.34 24.27 -6.48
CA GLY A 154 -0.01 24.57 -6.03
C GLY A 154 -0.83 25.36 -7.05
N ILE A 155 -0.19 26.29 -7.77
CA ILE A 155 -0.82 27.01 -8.89
C ILE A 155 -1.24 26.00 -9.96
N GLN A 156 -0.35 25.10 -10.39
CA GLN A 156 -0.66 24.13 -11.43
C GLN A 156 -1.77 23.16 -10.99
N ALA A 157 -1.68 22.60 -9.78
CA ALA A 157 -2.71 21.72 -9.25
C ALA A 157 -4.08 22.41 -9.18
N SER A 158 -4.11 23.69 -8.78
CA SER A 158 -5.34 24.46 -8.71
C SER A 158 -5.94 24.71 -10.09
N LEU A 159 -5.12 25.10 -11.08
CA LEU A 159 -5.58 25.31 -12.45
C LEU A 159 -6.14 24.02 -13.07
N ASP A 160 -5.43 22.88 -12.91
CA ASP A 160 -5.87 21.60 -13.48
C ASP A 160 -7.21 21.15 -12.89
N LEU A 161 -7.38 21.28 -11.56
CA LEU A 161 -8.61 20.93 -10.88
C LEU A 161 -9.76 21.88 -11.21
N ALA A 162 -9.49 23.18 -11.26
CA ALA A 162 -10.51 24.18 -11.59
C ALA A 162 -10.96 24.05 -13.06
N ASN A 163 -10.03 23.79 -13.98
CA ASN A 163 -10.35 23.49 -15.39
C ASN A 163 -11.13 22.18 -15.58
N ALA A 164 -10.96 21.21 -14.67
CA ALA A 164 -11.79 20.00 -14.61
C ALA A 164 -13.18 20.22 -13.98
N GLY A 165 -13.50 21.44 -13.55
CA GLY A 165 -14.80 21.83 -13.01
C GLY A 165 -14.97 21.63 -11.50
N PHE A 166 -13.87 21.47 -10.75
CA PHE A 166 -13.92 21.44 -9.28
C PHE A 166 -13.81 22.84 -8.69
N GLU A 167 -14.54 23.11 -7.61
CA GLU A 167 -14.34 24.35 -6.85
C GLU A 167 -13.02 24.23 -6.06
N VAL A 168 -12.08 25.16 -6.26
CA VAL A 168 -10.75 25.12 -5.63
C VAL A 168 -10.54 26.35 -4.75
N ILE A 169 -10.11 26.12 -3.52
CA ILE A 169 -9.62 27.15 -2.61
C ILE A 169 -8.10 27.04 -2.56
N LEU A 170 -7.39 28.08 -3.04
CA LEU A 170 -5.93 28.17 -2.95
C LEU A 170 -5.54 29.12 -1.81
N VAL A 171 -4.79 28.61 -0.83
CA VAL A 171 -4.32 29.39 0.32
C VAL A 171 -2.82 29.57 0.24
N GLU A 172 -2.36 30.81 0.25
CA GLU A 172 -0.94 31.17 0.30
C GLU A 172 -0.61 31.86 1.63
N LYS A 173 0.54 31.52 2.21
CA LYS A 173 1.01 32.11 3.46
C LYS A 173 1.47 33.55 3.27
N ASN A 174 2.16 33.82 2.16
CA ASN A 174 2.74 35.12 1.86
C ASN A 174 1.74 36.06 1.16
N PRO A 175 2.02 37.37 1.09
CA PRO A 175 1.16 38.32 0.39
C PRO A 175 1.03 38.07 -1.12
N THR A 176 1.90 37.25 -1.72
CA THR A 176 1.90 36.96 -3.16
C THR A 176 2.06 35.47 -3.42
N VAL A 177 1.42 35.01 -4.49
CA VAL A 177 1.66 33.70 -5.10
C VAL A 177 2.98 33.69 -5.87
N GLY A 178 3.47 32.51 -6.23
CA GLY A 178 4.68 32.28 -7.02
C GLY A 178 5.74 31.42 -6.32
N GLY A 179 5.75 31.40 -4.98
CA GLY A 179 6.68 30.60 -4.17
C GLY A 179 8.15 30.94 -4.46
N HIS A 180 9.06 29.97 -4.33
CA HIS A 180 10.49 30.20 -4.61
C HIS A 180 10.79 30.45 -6.10
N MET A 181 9.96 29.93 -7.00
CA MET A 181 10.24 30.00 -8.43
C MET A 181 10.29 31.44 -8.94
N ILE A 182 9.42 32.33 -8.43
CA ILE A 182 9.42 33.76 -8.82
C ILE A 182 10.71 34.51 -8.40
N GLN A 183 11.47 33.95 -7.46
CA GLN A 183 12.71 34.52 -6.95
C GLN A 183 13.94 34.10 -7.78
N LEU A 184 13.78 33.08 -8.64
CA LEU A 184 14.87 32.60 -9.49
C LEU A 184 15.06 33.54 -10.68
N SER A 185 16.31 33.71 -11.13
CA SER A 185 16.58 34.41 -12.39
C SER A 185 16.18 33.53 -13.58
N GLU A 186 16.65 32.28 -13.59
CA GLU A 186 16.49 31.33 -14.69
C GLU A 186 16.13 29.93 -14.19
N THR A 187 15.56 29.10 -15.06
CA THR A 187 15.22 27.71 -14.76
C THR A 187 15.95 26.74 -15.69
N PHE A 188 16.76 25.85 -15.11
CA PHE A 188 17.39 24.77 -15.86
C PHE A 188 16.33 23.74 -16.33
N PRO A 189 16.56 23.00 -17.42
CA PRO A 189 17.73 23.04 -18.30
C PRO A 189 17.64 24.09 -19.43
N THR A 190 16.49 24.72 -19.65
CA THR A 190 16.27 25.64 -20.79
C THR A 190 16.88 27.02 -20.59
N LEU A 191 17.20 27.38 -19.34
CA LEU A 191 17.68 28.71 -18.93
C LEU A 191 16.66 29.82 -19.22
N ASP A 192 15.37 29.47 -19.29
CA ASP A 192 14.30 30.45 -19.41
C ASP A 192 14.21 31.31 -18.14
N CYS A 193 13.84 32.58 -18.31
CA CYS A 193 13.49 33.43 -17.19
C CYS A 193 12.30 32.84 -16.42
N SER A 194 12.42 32.69 -15.10
CA SER A 194 11.39 32.05 -14.27
C SER A 194 10.03 32.76 -14.36
N GLN A 195 10.04 34.09 -14.46
CA GLN A 195 8.84 34.90 -14.57
C GLN A 195 8.12 34.68 -15.90
N CYS A 196 8.86 34.41 -16.98
CA CYS A 196 8.26 34.17 -18.30
C CYS A 196 7.32 32.96 -18.31
N ILE A 197 7.61 31.95 -17.50
CA ILE A 197 6.81 30.72 -17.43
C ILE A 197 5.84 30.69 -16.25
N LEU A 198 6.15 31.39 -15.14
CA LEU A 198 5.32 31.40 -13.94
C LEU A 198 4.28 32.52 -13.94
N SER A 199 4.64 33.74 -14.33
CA SER A 199 3.74 34.89 -14.27
C SER A 199 2.45 34.71 -15.08
N PRO A 200 2.45 34.10 -16.29
CA PRO A 200 1.20 33.79 -16.98
C PRO A 200 0.26 32.91 -16.15
N LYS A 201 0.79 31.90 -15.44
CA LYS A 201 0.01 31.02 -14.56
C LYS A 201 -0.49 31.75 -13.32
N MET A 202 0.30 32.66 -12.75
CA MET A 202 -0.12 33.52 -11.63
C MET A 202 -1.30 34.42 -12.05
N VAL A 203 -1.27 34.94 -13.27
CA VAL A 203 -2.38 35.74 -13.81
C VAL A 203 -3.61 34.86 -14.06
N GLU A 204 -3.42 33.69 -14.65
CA GLU A 204 -4.50 32.75 -14.92
C GLU A 204 -5.24 32.36 -13.64
N ILE A 205 -4.51 31.95 -12.60
CA ILE A 205 -5.14 31.55 -11.32
C ILE A 205 -5.86 32.72 -10.63
N SER A 206 -5.35 33.95 -10.76
CA SER A 206 -6.01 35.15 -10.20
C SER A 206 -7.32 35.51 -10.89
N LYS A 207 -7.53 35.03 -12.12
CA LYS A 207 -8.70 35.33 -12.95
C LYS A 207 -9.62 34.12 -13.15
N HIS A 208 -9.22 32.96 -12.64
CA HIS A 208 -9.99 31.73 -12.77
C HIS A 208 -11.32 31.87 -11.99
N LYS A 209 -12.41 31.41 -12.60
CA LYS A 209 -13.79 31.60 -12.13
C LYS A 209 -14.40 30.28 -11.72
#